data_AF-A0A9D1Z8Z5-F1
#
_entry.id   AF-A0A9D1Z8Z5-F1
#
_cell.length_a   1.000
_cell.length_b   1.000
_cell.length_c   1.000
_cell.angle_alpha   90.00
_cell.angle_beta   90.00
_cell.angle_gamma   90.00
#
_symmetry.space_group_name_H-M   'P 1'
#
loop_
_entity.id
_entity.type
_entity.pdbx_description
1 polymer ?
#
loop_
_entity_poly.entity_id
_entity_poly.type
_entity_poly.pdbx_seq_one_letter_code
_entity_poly.pdbx_strand_id
1 'polypeptide(L)'
;MAFGFRRKKTTEIEQPARPAPPVSILLSGGGRACLTALFPALPEYSEILSRETVAEENIPQTLTIRTPDGGPAGKYVLHIDSEDFDFSALKDLLYFLNGAEEEAVFFGKKDFAEGEESLLPRLLSREIGLPRGTGCAFKRDLYGRMPPAEGLAPEYRETFAPLLFAENAAFAPYPIRTEKSGPEEETRDRTEDFFALAEYFNDAKGKLSPERYSFAFRYVCRQAVSRYAELGAEGDRDALAAFDGRLKGCNMALRVAAGENSPLGFVEKLAKRNFSVPFYLRTFLKLYLKRN
;
A
#
# COMPACT_ATOMS: atom_id res chain seq x y z
N MET A 1 -69.46 -6.12 15.59
CA MET A 1 -68.62 -5.25 16.43
C MET A 1 -67.17 -5.63 16.18
N ALA A 2 -66.40 -4.79 15.49
CA ALA A 2 -64.99 -5.06 15.16
C ALA A 2 -64.11 -4.14 16.02
N PHE A 3 -63.30 -4.73 16.89
CA PHE A 3 -62.32 -4.02 17.71
C PHE A 3 -61.09 -3.68 16.86
N GLY A 4 -60.89 -2.40 16.56
CA GLY A 4 -59.70 -1.89 15.90
C GLY A 4 -58.53 -1.79 16.88
N PHE A 5 -57.54 -2.68 16.74
CA PHE A 5 -56.25 -2.55 17.43
C PHE A 5 -55.40 -1.47 16.77
N ARG A 6 -55.26 -0.32 17.43
CA ARG A 6 -54.36 0.77 17.03
C ARG A 6 -52.94 0.38 17.42
N ARG A 7 -52.13 -0.08 16.46
CA ARG A 7 -50.69 -0.30 16.65
C ARG A 7 -50.04 1.04 17.04
N LYS A 8 -49.46 1.12 18.25
CA LYS A 8 -48.55 2.20 18.63
C LYS A 8 -47.32 2.10 17.72
N LYS A 9 -47.04 3.16 16.95
CA LYS A 9 -45.74 3.33 16.30
C LYS A 9 -44.71 3.48 17.42
N THR A 10 -43.88 2.47 17.61
CA THR A 10 -42.66 2.60 18.40
C THR A 10 -41.75 3.53 17.61
N THR A 11 -41.59 4.75 18.08
CA THR A 11 -40.52 5.63 17.60
C THR A 11 -39.23 4.96 18.03
N GLU A 12 -38.48 4.40 17.07
CA GLU A 12 -37.10 4.00 17.31
C GLU A 12 -36.37 5.25 17.81
N ILE A 13 -35.93 5.20 19.06
CA ILE A 13 -35.05 6.21 19.62
C ILE A 13 -33.73 6.00 18.87
N GLU A 14 -33.43 6.85 17.88
CA GLU A 14 -32.10 6.94 17.29
C GLU A 14 -31.12 7.13 18.44
N GLN A 15 -30.37 6.08 18.76
CA GLN A 15 -29.21 6.22 19.63
C GLN A 15 -28.28 7.23 18.98
N PRO A 16 -27.74 8.22 19.73
CA PRO A 16 -26.78 9.15 19.15
C PRO A 16 -25.67 8.32 18.52
N ALA A 17 -25.42 8.55 17.23
CA ALA A 17 -24.38 7.84 16.50
C ALA A 17 -23.10 7.91 17.31
N ARG A 18 -22.58 6.75 17.75
CA ARG A 18 -21.31 6.73 18.47
C ARG A 18 -20.28 7.46 17.59
N PRO A 19 -19.49 8.37 18.17
CA PRO A 19 -18.46 9.07 17.40
C PRO A 19 -17.55 8.01 16.75
N ALA A 20 -17.17 8.26 15.49
CA ALA A 20 -16.26 7.36 14.80
C ALA A 20 -14.97 7.20 15.62
N PRO A 21 -14.39 5.99 15.69
CA PRO A 21 -13.09 5.78 16.32
C PRO A 21 -12.06 6.80 15.83
N PRO A 22 -11.15 7.30 16.67
CA PRO A 22 -10.12 8.22 16.21
C PRO A 22 -9.20 7.57 15.17
N VAL A 23 -8.88 6.29 15.34
CA VAL A 23 -8.08 5.50 14.39
C VAL A 23 -8.58 4.07 14.32
N SER A 24 -8.47 3.47 13.13
CA SER A 24 -8.56 2.03 12.89
C SER A 24 -7.20 1.50 12.48
N ILE A 25 -6.68 0.52 13.23
CA ILE A 25 -5.45 -0.18 12.90
C ILE A 25 -5.78 -1.44 12.12
N LEU A 26 -5.29 -1.56 10.89
CA LEU A 26 -5.30 -2.80 10.11
C LEU A 26 -4.02 -3.57 10.43
N LEU A 27 -4.13 -4.53 11.35
CA LEU A 27 -2.99 -5.32 11.83
C LEU A 27 -2.77 -6.54 10.95
N SER A 28 -1.58 -6.66 10.38
CA SER A 28 -1.09 -7.84 9.66
C SER A 28 0.01 -8.51 10.50
N GLY A 29 -0.25 -9.74 10.98
CA GLY A 29 0.72 -10.52 11.76
C GLY A 29 0.93 -10.05 13.22
N GLY A 30 1.89 -10.69 13.90
CA GLY A 30 2.48 -10.19 15.15
C GLY A 30 1.99 -10.79 16.45
N GLY A 31 0.91 -11.57 16.40
CA GLY A 31 0.41 -12.24 17.59
C GLY A 31 -0.06 -11.28 18.68
N ARG A 32 -0.28 -11.89 19.84
CA ARG A 32 -0.61 -11.21 21.10
C ARG A 32 0.44 -10.17 21.54
N ALA A 33 1.72 -10.38 21.22
CA ALA A 33 2.80 -9.49 21.65
C ALA A 33 2.68 -8.10 20.98
N CYS A 34 2.39 -8.07 19.68
CA CYS A 34 2.16 -6.83 18.95
C CYS A 34 0.94 -6.07 19.49
N LEU A 35 -0.18 -6.77 19.73
CA LEU A 35 -1.38 -6.17 20.31
C LEU A 35 -1.11 -5.54 21.68
N THR A 36 -0.33 -6.21 22.53
CA THR A 36 0.03 -5.69 23.85
C THR A 36 0.88 -4.41 23.75
N ALA A 37 1.76 -4.32 22.74
CA ALA A 37 2.56 -3.13 22.47
C ALA A 37 1.72 -1.97 21.89
N LEU A 38 0.64 -2.27 21.17
CA LEU A 38 -0.28 -1.27 20.61
C LEU A 38 -1.15 -0.59 21.68
N PHE A 39 -1.67 -1.35 22.64
CA PHE A 39 -2.62 -0.85 23.63
C PHE A 39 -2.23 0.46 24.34
N PRO A 40 -0.99 0.64 24.85
CA PRO A 40 -0.61 1.89 25.54
C PRO A 40 -0.44 3.09 24.59
N ALA A 41 -0.30 2.87 23.29
CA ALA A 41 -0.10 3.94 22.30
C ALA A 41 -1.43 4.44 21.71
N LEU A 42 -2.46 3.61 21.70
CA LEU A 42 -3.74 3.92 21.04
C LEU A 42 -4.57 4.92 21.85
N PRO A 43 -5.16 5.95 21.18
CA PRO A 43 -6.19 6.77 21.79
C PRO A 43 -7.37 5.92 22.29
N GLU A 44 -8.07 6.43 23.31
CA GLU A 44 -9.32 5.81 23.74
C GLU A 44 -10.33 5.72 22.57
N TYR A 45 -11.12 4.63 22.57
CA TYR A 45 -12.12 4.32 21.54
C TYR A 45 -11.55 3.99 20.16
N SER A 46 -10.24 3.75 20.05
CA SER A 46 -9.62 3.25 18.82
C SER A 46 -10.06 1.82 18.50
N GLU A 47 -9.98 1.49 17.22
CA GLU A 47 -10.34 0.18 16.69
C GLU A 47 -9.09 -0.55 16.17
N ILE A 48 -9.03 -1.86 16.41
CA ILE A 48 -8.05 -2.75 15.81
C ILE A 48 -8.80 -3.81 14.99
N LEU A 49 -8.46 -3.89 13.71
CA LEU A 49 -8.91 -4.91 12.79
C LEU A 49 -7.82 -5.97 12.67
N SER A 50 -8.06 -7.14 13.24
CA SER A 50 -7.13 -8.26 13.24
C SER A 50 -7.84 -9.57 12.87
N ARG A 51 -7.15 -10.44 12.14
CA ARG A 51 -7.61 -11.81 11.88
C ARG A 51 -7.29 -12.76 13.05
N GLU A 52 -6.51 -12.31 14.01
CA GLU A 52 -6.13 -13.11 15.18
C GLU A 52 -7.21 -13.03 16.26
N THR A 53 -7.50 -14.17 16.89
CA THR A 53 -8.41 -14.24 18.03
C THR A 53 -7.67 -13.85 19.32
N VAL A 54 -8.17 -12.83 20.00
CA VAL A 54 -7.66 -12.34 21.29
C VAL A 54 -8.68 -12.62 22.38
N ALA A 55 -8.25 -13.16 23.52
CA ALA A 55 -9.13 -13.35 24.66
C ALA A 55 -9.60 -11.98 25.20
N GLU A 56 -10.92 -11.79 25.30
CA GLU A 56 -11.57 -10.50 25.65
C GLU A 56 -11.05 -9.90 26.96
N GLU A 57 -10.71 -10.74 27.94
CA GLU A 57 -10.18 -10.35 29.25
C GLU A 57 -8.86 -9.56 29.22
N ASN A 58 -8.13 -9.58 28.09
CA ASN A 58 -6.87 -8.85 27.94
C ASN A 58 -7.00 -7.57 27.11
N ILE A 59 -8.21 -7.23 26.65
CA ILE A 59 -8.46 -6.06 25.81
C ILE A 59 -8.88 -4.90 26.73
N PRO A 60 -8.19 -3.74 26.68
CA PRO A 60 -8.65 -2.54 27.39
C PRO A 60 -10.09 -2.21 26.99
N GLN A 61 -10.95 -1.91 27.98
CA GLN A 61 -12.38 -1.62 27.74
C GLN A 61 -12.63 -0.44 26.79
N THR A 62 -11.63 0.43 26.64
CA THR A 62 -11.65 1.58 25.75
C THR A 62 -11.33 1.22 24.30
N LEU A 63 -10.90 -0.01 23.99
CA LEU A 63 -10.53 -0.42 22.63
C LEU A 63 -11.52 -1.44 22.09
N THR A 64 -11.73 -1.41 20.77
CA THR A 64 -12.53 -2.42 20.06
C THR A 64 -11.60 -3.25 19.17
N ILE A 65 -11.65 -4.58 19.30
CA ILE A 65 -10.97 -5.49 18.38
C ILE A 65 -12.03 -6.28 17.62
N ARG A 66 -11.98 -6.28 16.30
CA ARG A 66 -12.87 -7.10 15.46
C ARG A 66 -12.16 -7.66 14.23
N THR A 67 -12.83 -8.60 13.56
CA THR A 67 -12.36 -9.08 12.27
C THR A 67 -12.40 -7.94 11.24
N PRO A 68 -11.54 -7.98 10.19
CA PRO A 68 -11.55 -6.96 9.14
C PRO A 68 -12.83 -6.91 8.30
N ASP A 69 -13.78 -7.83 8.54
CA ASP A 69 -15.04 -7.93 7.81
C ASP A 69 -15.88 -6.65 8.04
N GLY A 70 -16.13 -5.91 6.96
CA GLY A 70 -16.84 -4.64 6.98
C GLY A 70 -15.95 -3.39 7.00
N GLY A 71 -14.62 -3.53 6.96
CA GLY A 71 -13.68 -2.42 6.79
C GLY A 71 -13.53 -1.50 8.02
N PRO A 72 -12.61 -0.53 7.98
CA PRO A 72 -12.29 0.36 9.10
C PRO A 72 -13.36 1.42 9.34
N ALA A 73 -13.68 1.68 10.62
CA ALA A 73 -14.67 2.68 11.02
C ALA A 73 -14.05 4.03 11.43
N GLY A 74 -12.77 4.04 11.76
CA GLY A 74 -12.08 5.17 12.37
C GLY A 74 -11.74 6.30 11.40
N LYS A 75 -11.54 7.51 11.93
CA LYS A 75 -11.24 8.73 11.15
C LYS A 75 -10.01 8.53 10.27
N TYR A 76 -8.94 7.99 10.84
CA TYR A 76 -7.76 7.53 10.14
C TYR A 76 -7.64 6.01 10.16
N VAL A 77 -7.03 5.46 9.13
CA VAL A 77 -6.74 4.05 8.94
C VAL A 77 -5.23 3.92 8.81
N LEU A 78 -4.65 3.00 9.57
CA LEU A 78 -3.22 2.74 9.57
C LEU A 78 -2.98 1.25 9.39
N HIS A 79 -2.16 0.89 8.40
CA HIS A 79 -1.66 -0.48 8.29
C HIS A 79 -0.43 -0.64 9.17
N ILE A 80 -0.45 -1.66 10.02
CA ILE A 80 0.70 -2.06 10.84
C ILE A 80 1.05 -3.49 10.48
N ASP A 81 2.27 -3.67 9.98
CA ASP A 81 2.92 -4.95 9.84
C ASP A 81 3.86 -5.11 11.04
N SER A 82 3.50 -6.02 11.94
CA SER A 82 4.05 -6.08 13.30
C SER A 82 5.54 -6.38 13.39
N GLU A 83 6.12 -6.97 12.33
CA GLU A 83 7.51 -7.43 12.33
C GLU A 83 8.51 -6.26 12.11
N ASP A 84 8.02 -5.13 11.60
CA ASP A 84 8.84 -3.98 11.18
C ASP A 84 8.54 -2.66 11.89
N PHE A 85 7.71 -2.71 12.94
CA PHE A 85 7.10 -1.51 13.48
C PHE A 85 7.69 -1.12 14.84
N ASP A 86 8.28 0.08 14.90
CA ASP A 86 8.74 0.72 16.13
C ASP A 86 7.57 1.46 16.81
N PHE A 87 7.05 0.85 17.88
CA PHE A 87 5.95 1.39 18.66
C PHE A 87 6.32 2.64 19.49
N SER A 88 7.60 2.97 19.63
CA SER A 88 8.05 4.09 20.49
C SER A 88 7.55 5.45 20.02
N ALA A 89 7.49 5.67 18.70
CA ALA A 89 7.01 6.91 18.08
C ALA A 89 5.52 6.87 17.67
N LEU A 90 4.83 5.73 17.87
CA LEU A 90 3.45 5.55 17.44
C LEU A 90 2.50 6.52 18.16
N LYS A 91 2.69 6.72 19.47
CA LYS A 91 1.84 7.64 20.24
C LYS A 91 1.89 9.07 19.71
N ASP A 92 3.09 9.54 19.34
CA ASP A 92 3.29 10.88 18.82
C ASP A 92 2.71 11.03 17.41
N LEU A 93 2.84 10.01 16.56
CA LEU A 93 2.15 9.97 15.26
C LEU A 93 0.63 10.04 15.44
N LEU A 94 0.05 9.22 16.33
CA LEU A 94 -1.40 9.21 16.54
C LEU A 94 -1.91 10.55 17.11
N TYR A 95 -1.12 11.21 17.95
CA TYR A 95 -1.41 12.58 18.39
C TYR A 95 -1.39 13.57 17.21
N PHE A 96 -0.39 13.49 16.34
CA PHE A 96 -0.31 14.30 15.12
C PHE A 96 -1.53 14.09 14.20
N LEU A 97 -1.92 12.85 13.95
CA LEU A 97 -3.06 12.50 13.10
C LEU A 97 -4.40 13.05 13.61
N ASN A 98 -4.53 13.27 14.92
CA ASN A 98 -5.75 13.86 15.46
C ASN A 98 -5.99 15.28 14.91
N GLY A 99 -4.91 16.06 14.75
CA GLY A 99 -4.92 17.42 14.22
C GLY A 99 -4.73 17.53 12.70
N ALA A 100 -4.33 16.44 12.02
CA ALA A 100 -4.11 16.45 10.58
C ALA A 100 -5.42 16.66 9.78
N GLU A 101 -5.32 17.42 8.70
CA GLU A 101 -6.42 17.66 7.75
C GLU A 101 -6.24 16.88 6.45
N GLU A 102 -5.07 16.31 6.22
CA GLU A 102 -4.70 15.61 5.00
C GLU A 102 -5.40 14.25 4.92
N GLU A 103 -5.76 13.87 3.70
CA GLU A 103 -6.35 12.57 3.38
C GLU A 103 -5.33 11.44 3.51
N ALA A 104 -4.05 11.70 3.22
CA ALA A 104 -2.95 10.78 3.41
C ALA A 104 -1.79 11.47 4.14
N VAL A 105 -1.25 10.80 5.15
CA VAL A 105 -0.07 11.22 5.89
C VAL A 105 0.96 10.11 5.75
N PHE A 106 2.00 10.37 4.98
CA PHE A 106 3.16 9.48 4.89
C PHE A 106 4.10 9.77 6.04
N PHE A 107 4.69 8.74 6.63
CA PHE A 107 5.62 8.92 7.74
C PHE A 107 6.84 8.01 7.62
N GLY A 108 8.01 8.55 7.99
CA GLY A 108 9.27 7.83 7.94
C GLY A 108 10.45 8.69 8.36
N LYS A 109 11.65 8.31 7.91
CA LYS A 109 12.89 9.06 8.20
C LYS A 109 12.84 10.48 7.64
N LYS A 110 13.47 11.40 8.37
CA LYS A 110 13.47 12.85 8.11
C LYS A 110 14.03 13.24 6.74
N ASP A 111 14.81 12.38 6.09
CA ASP A 111 15.43 12.66 4.79
C ASP A 111 14.41 12.91 3.66
N PHE A 112 13.12 12.54 3.87
CA PHE A 112 12.01 12.88 2.96
C PHE A 112 11.42 14.29 3.17
N ALA A 113 11.77 14.97 4.27
CA ALA A 113 11.14 16.21 4.73
C ALA A 113 11.91 17.50 4.36
N GLU A 114 13.00 17.44 3.59
CA GLU A 114 13.67 18.67 3.13
C GLU A 114 12.84 19.36 2.03
N GLY A 115 12.04 20.33 2.45
CA GLY A 115 11.27 21.25 1.61
C GLY A 115 9.78 21.26 1.96
N GLU A 116 9.30 22.32 2.60
CA GLU A 116 7.89 22.58 3.00
C GLU A 116 6.92 22.81 1.81
N GLU A 117 7.09 22.08 0.70
CA GLU A 117 6.15 22.10 -0.42
C GLU A 117 5.25 20.86 -0.40
N SER A 118 4.02 21.01 -0.92
CA SER A 118 3.05 19.94 -1.06
C SER A 118 3.69 18.68 -1.68
N LEU A 119 3.58 17.54 -0.99
CA LEU A 119 4.23 16.29 -1.36
C LEU A 119 3.71 15.71 -2.68
N LEU A 120 2.40 15.83 -2.93
CA LEU A 120 1.73 15.20 -4.08
C LEU A 120 2.24 15.71 -5.44
N PRO A 121 2.28 17.02 -5.74
CA PRO A 121 2.77 17.50 -7.03
C PRO A 121 4.20 17.06 -7.34
N ARG A 122 5.09 17.04 -6.34
CA ARG A 122 6.50 16.62 -6.50
C ARG A 122 6.62 15.12 -6.78
N LEU A 123 5.78 14.29 -6.15
CA LEU A 123 5.71 12.85 -6.44
C LEU A 123 5.13 12.59 -7.83
N LEU A 124 4.03 13.26 -8.19
CA LEU A 124 3.35 13.09 -9.48
C LEU A 124 4.23 13.58 -10.65
N SER A 125 4.95 14.69 -10.45
CA SER A 125 5.93 15.23 -11.41
C SER A 125 7.23 14.43 -11.46
N ARG A 126 7.47 13.53 -10.48
CA ARG A 126 8.67 12.71 -10.30
C ARG A 126 9.93 13.51 -9.97
N GLU A 127 9.77 14.69 -9.40
CA GLU A 127 10.88 15.40 -8.79
C GLU A 127 11.46 14.58 -7.62
N ILE A 128 10.58 13.90 -6.89
CA ILE A 128 10.94 12.96 -5.83
C ILE A 128 10.40 11.55 -6.13
N GLY A 129 11.13 10.52 -5.71
CA GLY A 129 10.70 9.13 -5.83
C GLY A 129 9.63 8.77 -4.80
N LEU A 130 8.94 7.63 -5.00
CA LEU A 130 8.05 7.11 -3.97
C LEU A 130 8.80 6.89 -2.66
N PRO A 131 8.22 7.28 -1.53
CA PRO A 131 8.91 7.23 -0.26
C PRO A 131 9.08 5.78 0.23
N ARG A 132 10.25 5.19 -0.04
CA ARG A 132 10.58 3.82 0.39
C ARG A 132 10.75 3.77 1.91
N GLY A 133 10.34 2.65 2.52
CA GLY A 133 10.45 2.46 3.97
C GLY A 133 9.57 3.42 4.78
N THR A 134 8.53 3.99 4.16
CA THR A 134 7.55 4.83 4.84
C THR A 134 6.26 4.07 5.05
N GLY A 135 5.58 4.38 6.16
CA GLY A 135 4.20 3.96 6.35
C GLY A 135 3.24 5.08 5.92
N CYS A 136 1.95 4.76 5.87
CA CYS A 136 0.92 5.73 5.58
C CYS A 136 -0.29 5.54 6.48
N ALA A 137 -0.77 6.66 7.02
CA ALA A 137 -2.09 6.78 7.61
C ALA A 137 -2.98 7.53 6.63
N PHE A 138 -4.20 7.06 6.41
CA PHE A 138 -5.12 7.73 5.51
C PHE A 138 -6.53 7.81 6.07
N LYS A 139 -7.30 8.82 5.66
CA LYS A 139 -8.68 8.98 6.09
C LYS A 139 -9.55 7.82 5.61
N ARG A 140 -10.57 7.48 6.39
CA ARG A 140 -11.56 6.43 6.03
C ARG A 140 -12.14 6.60 4.63
N ASP A 141 -12.45 7.83 4.25
CA ASP A 141 -13.06 8.12 2.95
C ASP A 141 -12.09 7.87 1.79
N LEU A 142 -10.77 7.90 2.04
CA LEU A 142 -9.77 7.44 1.08
C LEU A 142 -9.82 5.92 0.93
N TYR A 143 -9.92 5.17 2.04
CA TYR A 143 -10.05 3.70 2.02
C TYR A 143 -11.21 3.25 1.13
N GLY A 144 -12.37 3.90 1.24
CA GLY A 144 -13.56 3.56 0.45
C GLY A 144 -13.45 3.89 -1.06
N ARG A 145 -12.52 4.76 -1.47
CA ARG A 145 -12.29 5.11 -2.89
C ARG A 145 -11.30 4.17 -3.58
N MET A 146 -10.36 3.61 -2.82
CA MET A 146 -9.34 2.69 -3.33
C MET A 146 -9.95 1.32 -3.65
N PRO A 147 -9.49 0.63 -4.72
CA PRO A 147 -9.67 -0.81 -4.85
C PRO A 147 -9.07 -1.57 -3.64
N PRO A 148 -9.52 -2.81 -3.38
CA PRO A 148 -8.89 -3.67 -2.38
C PRO A 148 -7.38 -3.82 -2.62
N ALA A 149 -6.58 -3.69 -1.56
CA ALA A 149 -5.11 -3.63 -1.61
C ALA A 149 -4.44 -4.73 -0.76
N GLU A 150 -5.21 -5.71 -0.27
CA GLU A 150 -4.72 -6.78 0.61
C GLU A 150 -3.71 -7.71 -0.06
N GLY A 151 -3.78 -7.84 -1.39
CA GLY A 151 -2.83 -8.63 -2.18
C GLY A 151 -1.55 -7.88 -2.55
N LEU A 152 -1.47 -6.57 -2.28
CA LEU A 152 -0.27 -5.79 -2.60
C LEU A 152 0.83 -6.00 -1.57
N ALA A 153 2.07 -6.01 -2.05
CA ALA A 153 3.23 -5.86 -1.18
C ALA A 153 3.07 -4.59 -0.30
N PRO A 154 3.50 -4.61 0.98
CA PRO A 154 3.32 -3.51 1.92
C PRO A 154 3.76 -2.15 1.38
N GLU A 155 4.87 -2.12 0.63
CA GLU A 155 5.36 -0.90 -0.01
C GLU A 155 4.33 -0.28 -0.96
N TYR A 156 3.63 -1.07 -1.78
CA TYR A 156 2.62 -0.55 -2.70
C TYR A 156 1.32 -0.23 -1.99
N ARG A 157 0.92 -1.07 -1.04
CA ARG A 157 -0.29 -0.89 -0.24
C ARG A 157 -0.25 0.41 0.56
N GLU A 158 0.91 0.76 1.10
CA GLU A 158 1.05 1.90 2.00
C GLU A 158 1.52 3.16 1.28
N THR A 159 2.24 3.04 0.15
CA THR A 159 2.70 4.23 -0.57
C THR A 159 1.92 4.47 -1.85
N PHE A 160 2.03 3.54 -2.79
CA PHE A 160 1.49 3.69 -4.14
C PHE A 160 -0.04 3.82 -4.14
N ALA A 161 -0.75 2.92 -3.46
CA ALA A 161 -2.22 2.91 -3.47
C ALA A 161 -2.84 4.20 -2.89
N PRO A 162 -2.52 4.65 -1.66
CA PRO A 162 -3.05 5.90 -1.11
C PRO A 162 -2.71 7.12 -1.96
N LEU A 163 -1.48 7.17 -2.49
CA LEU A 163 -1.02 8.28 -3.33
C LEU A 163 -1.89 8.52 -4.57
N LEU A 164 -2.39 7.45 -5.19
CA LEU A 164 -3.19 7.56 -6.42
C LEU A 164 -4.60 8.12 -6.18
N PHE A 165 -5.09 8.08 -4.94
CA PHE A 165 -6.46 8.48 -4.64
C PHE A 165 -6.54 9.73 -3.76
N ALA A 166 -5.51 10.01 -2.95
CA ALA A 166 -5.46 11.15 -2.04
C ALA A 166 -5.47 12.49 -2.79
N GLU A 167 -6.34 13.41 -2.37
CA GLU A 167 -6.42 14.78 -2.90
C GLU A 167 -5.34 15.69 -2.32
N ASN A 168 -4.98 15.48 -1.07
CA ASN A 168 -3.86 16.13 -0.40
C ASN A 168 -3.09 15.10 0.42
N ALA A 169 -1.79 15.35 0.58
CA ALA A 169 -0.95 14.51 1.43
C ALA A 169 0.13 15.33 2.12
N ALA A 170 0.46 14.91 3.34
CA ALA A 170 1.56 15.44 4.13
C ALA A 170 2.61 14.35 4.36
N PHE A 171 3.82 14.79 4.71
CA PHE A 171 4.86 13.94 5.25
C PHE A 171 5.12 14.32 6.70
N ALA A 172 5.21 13.31 7.58
CA ALA A 172 5.52 13.49 8.98
C ALA A 172 6.80 12.71 9.35
N PRO A 173 7.80 13.32 10.01
CA PRO A 173 9.11 12.72 10.23
C PRO A 173 9.11 11.75 11.43
N TYR A 174 8.22 10.75 11.40
CA TYR A 174 8.14 9.68 12.40
C TYR A 174 8.74 8.38 11.83
N PRO A 175 9.98 8.01 12.21
CA PRO A 175 10.66 6.82 11.69
C PRO A 175 10.15 5.56 12.38
N ILE A 176 8.91 5.19 12.08
CA ILE A 176 8.20 4.09 12.75
C ILE A 176 8.53 2.73 12.13
N ARG A 177 9.22 2.70 10.98
CA ARG A 177 9.70 1.44 10.39
C ARG A 177 11.15 1.20 10.76
N THR A 178 11.42 0.01 11.29
CA THR A 178 12.80 -0.47 11.48
C THR A 178 13.41 -0.78 10.12
N GLU A 179 14.68 -0.40 9.90
CA GLU A 179 15.40 -0.85 8.71
C GLU A 179 15.50 -2.37 8.77
N LYS A 180 14.77 -3.09 7.89
CA LYS A 180 15.04 -4.52 7.66
C LYS A 180 16.49 -4.66 7.22
N SER A 181 17.34 -5.04 8.15
CA SER A 181 18.71 -5.46 7.92
C SER A 181 18.72 -6.98 8.02
N GLY A 182 18.21 -7.67 6.99
CA GLY A 182 18.13 -9.13 7.02
C GLY A 182 17.58 -9.77 5.73
N PRO A 183 17.78 -11.09 5.54
CA PRO A 183 17.70 -11.79 4.26
C PRO A 183 16.28 -12.04 3.72
N GLU A 184 15.24 -11.46 4.32
CA GLU A 184 13.84 -11.79 4.00
C GLU A 184 13.33 -11.25 2.65
N GLU A 185 14.09 -10.35 2.00
CA GLU A 185 13.88 -10.08 0.56
C GLU A 185 14.03 -11.35 -0.30
N GLU A 186 14.71 -12.41 0.20
CA GLU A 186 14.97 -13.65 -0.56
C GLU A 186 13.76 -14.60 -0.66
N THR A 187 12.69 -14.41 0.13
CA THR A 187 11.52 -15.32 0.10
C THR A 187 10.28 -14.78 -0.62
N ARG A 188 10.20 -13.47 -0.90
CA ARG A 188 9.06 -12.93 -1.67
C ARG A 188 9.29 -13.11 -3.16
N ASP A 189 8.32 -13.72 -3.84
CA ASP A 189 8.33 -13.79 -5.29
C ASP A 189 8.01 -12.41 -5.87
N ARG A 190 9.07 -11.66 -6.21
CA ARG A 190 8.99 -10.34 -6.86
C ARG A 190 8.13 -10.35 -8.14
N THR A 191 7.97 -11.51 -8.76
CA THR A 191 7.09 -11.70 -9.92
C THR A 191 5.63 -11.58 -9.51
N GLU A 192 5.23 -12.28 -8.45
CA GLU A 192 3.86 -12.22 -7.92
C GLU A 192 3.55 -10.83 -7.38
N ASP A 193 4.50 -10.19 -6.68
CA ASP A 193 4.33 -8.81 -6.21
C ASP A 193 4.08 -7.83 -7.36
N PHE A 194 4.82 -7.97 -8.47
CA PHE A 194 4.58 -7.18 -9.68
C PHE A 194 3.19 -7.44 -10.27
N PHE A 195 2.73 -8.70 -10.33
CA PHE A 195 1.42 -9.01 -10.90
C PHE A 195 0.28 -8.52 -10.01
N ALA A 196 0.41 -8.62 -8.69
CA ALA A 196 -0.53 -7.99 -7.76
C ALA A 196 -0.61 -6.47 -7.99
N LEU A 197 0.54 -5.81 -8.19
CA LEU A 197 0.60 -4.39 -8.55
C LEU A 197 -0.08 -4.09 -9.90
N ALA A 198 0.15 -4.91 -10.92
CA ALA A 198 -0.43 -4.74 -12.25
C ALA A 198 -1.95 -4.96 -12.26
N GLU A 199 -2.45 -5.94 -11.50
CA GLU A 199 -3.86 -6.22 -11.28
C GLU A 199 -4.54 -5.07 -10.53
N TYR A 200 -3.93 -4.59 -9.44
CA TYR A 200 -4.42 -3.41 -8.74
C TYR A 200 -4.49 -2.18 -9.65
N PHE A 201 -3.47 -1.95 -10.50
CA PHE A 201 -3.51 -0.87 -11.48
C PHE A 201 -4.65 -1.05 -12.49
N ASN A 202 -4.94 -2.28 -12.93
CA ASN A 202 -6.07 -2.56 -13.81
C ASN A 202 -7.41 -2.20 -13.18
N ASP A 203 -7.57 -2.41 -11.89
CA ASP A 203 -8.79 -2.07 -11.14
C ASP A 203 -8.88 -0.57 -10.83
N ALA A 204 -7.73 0.08 -10.62
CA ALA A 204 -7.64 1.49 -10.30
C ALA A 204 -7.82 2.40 -11.54
N LYS A 205 -7.29 2.01 -12.70
CA LYS A 205 -7.06 2.91 -13.84
C LYS A 205 -8.29 3.71 -14.32
N GLY A 206 -9.49 3.12 -14.23
CA GLY A 206 -10.74 3.78 -14.64
C GLY A 206 -11.22 4.88 -13.69
N LYS A 207 -10.66 4.95 -12.49
CA LYS A 207 -11.02 5.91 -11.43
C LYS A 207 -10.01 7.05 -11.28
N LEU A 208 -8.88 6.99 -11.99
CA LEU A 208 -7.78 7.94 -11.83
C LEU A 208 -7.98 9.17 -12.73
N SER A 209 -7.56 10.34 -12.24
CA SER A 209 -7.40 11.52 -13.09
C SER A 209 -6.28 11.29 -14.13
N PRO A 210 -6.25 12.04 -15.25
CA PRO A 210 -5.24 11.86 -16.29
C PRO A 210 -3.78 11.93 -15.77
N GLU A 211 -3.50 12.85 -14.85
CA GLU A 211 -2.18 13.00 -14.23
C GLU A 211 -1.80 11.76 -13.41
N ARG A 212 -2.71 11.31 -12.53
CA ARG A 212 -2.47 10.14 -11.68
C ARG A 212 -2.41 8.84 -12.47
N TYR A 213 -3.21 8.72 -13.53
CA TYR A 213 -3.12 7.62 -14.49
C TYR A 213 -1.73 7.59 -15.15
N SER A 214 -1.26 8.73 -15.66
CA SER A 214 0.05 8.85 -16.31
C SER A 214 1.19 8.47 -15.36
N PHE A 215 1.14 8.97 -14.12
CA PHE A 215 2.08 8.60 -13.07
C PHE A 215 2.05 7.09 -12.79
N ALA A 216 0.87 6.53 -12.50
CA ALA A 216 0.66 5.12 -12.18
C ALA A 216 1.14 4.20 -13.30
N PHE A 217 0.69 4.45 -14.54
CA PHE A 217 1.05 3.65 -15.71
C PHE A 217 2.56 3.61 -15.91
N ARG A 218 3.22 4.78 -15.85
CA ARG A 218 4.68 4.84 -16.00
C ARG A 218 5.41 4.21 -14.82
N TYR A 219 4.86 4.25 -13.61
CA TYR A 219 5.45 3.60 -12.44
C TYR A 219 5.42 2.09 -12.60
N VAL A 220 4.24 1.51 -12.86
CA VAL A 220 4.08 0.07 -13.08
C VAL A 220 4.88 -0.41 -14.29
N CYS A 221 4.93 0.38 -15.36
CA CYS A 221 5.78 0.09 -16.52
C CYS A 221 7.28 0.02 -16.14
N ARG A 222 7.77 0.90 -15.26
CA ARG A 222 9.16 0.83 -14.77
C ARG A 222 9.39 -0.46 -13.99
N GLN A 223 8.44 -0.87 -13.14
CA GLN A 223 8.54 -2.14 -12.41
C GLN A 223 8.56 -3.35 -13.36
N ALA A 224 7.75 -3.32 -14.43
CA ALA A 224 7.79 -4.36 -15.46
C ALA A 224 9.18 -4.44 -16.13
N VAL A 225 9.75 -3.29 -16.51
CA VAL A 225 11.09 -3.21 -17.11
C VAL A 225 12.16 -3.73 -16.14
N SER A 226 12.09 -3.35 -14.86
CA SER A 226 12.98 -3.88 -13.82
C SER A 226 12.89 -5.40 -13.73
N ARG A 227 11.68 -5.98 -13.73
CA ARG A 227 11.52 -7.43 -13.65
C ARG A 227 12.07 -8.17 -14.88
N TYR A 228 11.86 -7.64 -16.09
CA TYR A 228 12.55 -8.17 -17.29
C TYR A 228 14.08 -8.10 -17.15
N ALA A 229 14.62 -7.04 -16.56
CA ALA A 229 16.06 -6.90 -16.36
C ALA A 229 16.60 -7.91 -15.34
N GLU A 230 15.91 -8.13 -14.22
CA GLU A 230 16.26 -9.12 -13.18
C GLU A 230 16.32 -10.53 -13.77
N LEU A 231 15.22 -11.00 -14.35
CA LEU A 231 15.13 -12.32 -14.98
C LEU A 231 16.16 -12.49 -16.11
N GLY A 232 16.42 -11.42 -16.88
CA GLY A 232 17.46 -11.42 -17.91
C GLY A 232 18.89 -11.45 -17.34
N ALA A 233 19.14 -10.81 -16.20
CA ALA A 233 20.44 -10.83 -15.52
C ALA A 233 20.72 -12.21 -14.89
N GLU A 234 19.68 -12.91 -14.42
CA GLU A 234 19.72 -14.31 -13.98
C GLU A 234 19.96 -15.26 -15.17
N GLY A 235 19.49 -14.88 -16.36
CA GLY A 235 19.65 -15.67 -17.58
C GLY A 235 18.63 -16.81 -17.67
N ASP A 236 17.53 -16.71 -16.92
CA ASP A 236 16.44 -17.68 -16.95
C ASP A 236 15.50 -17.35 -18.11
N ARG A 237 15.68 -18.09 -19.21
CA ARG A 237 14.88 -17.94 -20.43
C ARG A 237 13.42 -18.31 -20.20
N ASP A 238 13.16 -19.36 -19.43
CA ASP A 238 11.81 -19.89 -19.27
C ASP A 238 10.99 -18.99 -18.35
N ALA A 239 11.60 -18.48 -17.27
CA ALA A 239 10.99 -17.46 -16.42
C ALA A 239 10.70 -16.16 -17.18
N LEU A 240 11.63 -15.69 -18.05
CA LEU A 240 11.39 -14.54 -18.92
C LEU A 240 10.20 -14.74 -19.87
N ALA A 241 10.12 -15.91 -20.51
CA ALA A 241 9.05 -16.23 -21.43
C ALA A 241 7.69 -16.35 -20.72
N ALA A 242 7.67 -17.00 -19.54
CA ALA A 242 6.49 -17.10 -18.69
C ALA A 242 6.01 -15.71 -18.22
N PHE A 243 6.95 -14.86 -17.80
CA PHE A 243 6.67 -13.48 -17.41
C PHE A 243 6.06 -12.66 -18.56
N ASP A 244 6.67 -12.68 -19.77
CA ASP A 244 6.13 -11.98 -20.93
C ASP A 244 4.74 -12.49 -21.31
N GLY A 245 4.54 -13.80 -21.27
CA GLY A 245 3.24 -14.44 -21.53
C GLY A 245 2.16 -13.99 -20.55
N ARG A 246 2.46 -14.00 -19.24
CA ARG A 246 1.52 -13.56 -18.20
C ARG A 246 1.27 -12.05 -18.27
N LEU A 247 2.28 -11.23 -18.52
CA LEU A 247 2.12 -9.78 -18.70
C LEU A 247 1.26 -9.45 -19.92
N LYS A 248 1.46 -10.18 -21.03
CA LYS A 248 0.61 -10.05 -22.22
C LYS A 248 -0.87 -10.34 -21.92
N GLY A 249 -1.15 -11.34 -21.09
CA GLY A 249 -2.50 -11.69 -20.65
C GLY A 249 -3.10 -10.73 -19.64
N CYS A 250 -2.29 -10.25 -18.69
CA CYS A 250 -2.71 -9.35 -17.61
C CYS A 250 -2.91 -7.90 -18.10
N ASN A 251 -1.96 -7.35 -18.86
CA ASN A 251 -2.01 -5.98 -19.36
C ASN A 251 -1.12 -5.79 -20.60
N MET A 252 -1.73 -5.90 -21.79
CA MET A 252 -1.04 -5.70 -23.06
C MET A 252 -0.41 -4.30 -23.20
N ALA A 253 -1.06 -3.26 -22.67
CA ALA A 253 -0.55 -1.89 -22.77
C ALA A 253 0.76 -1.72 -21.99
N LEU A 254 0.83 -2.30 -20.78
CA LEU A 254 2.08 -2.34 -20.00
C LEU A 254 3.16 -3.15 -20.70
N ARG A 255 2.81 -4.27 -21.33
CA ARG A 255 3.77 -5.07 -22.11
C ARG A 255 4.39 -4.28 -23.27
N VAL A 256 3.55 -3.63 -24.07
CA VAL A 256 4.00 -2.79 -25.20
C VAL A 256 4.85 -1.63 -24.70
N ALA A 257 4.37 -0.93 -23.68
CA ALA A 257 5.11 0.18 -23.09
C ALA A 257 6.46 -0.25 -22.49
N ALA A 258 6.55 -1.43 -21.87
CA ALA A 258 7.81 -1.97 -21.37
C ALA A 258 8.80 -2.24 -22.53
N GLY A 259 8.30 -2.72 -23.67
CA GLY A 259 9.06 -2.83 -24.91
C GLY A 259 9.69 -1.50 -25.34
N GLU A 260 8.82 -0.51 -25.56
CA GLU A 260 9.18 0.81 -26.10
C GLU A 260 10.05 1.65 -25.15
N ASN A 261 9.78 1.58 -23.84
CA ASN A 261 10.45 2.42 -22.84
C ASN A 261 11.66 1.73 -22.18
N SER A 262 11.94 0.47 -22.52
CA SER A 262 13.12 -0.20 -22.00
C SER A 262 14.40 0.45 -22.54
N PRO A 263 15.42 0.69 -21.68
CA PRO A 263 16.72 1.20 -22.13
C PRO A 263 17.30 0.39 -23.30
N LEU A 264 17.68 1.09 -24.37
CA LEU A 264 18.18 0.47 -25.60
C LEU A 264 17.21 -0.55 -26.25
N GLY A 265 15.91 -0.51 -25.91
CA GLY A 265 14.91 -1.45 -26.39
C GLY A 265 15.20 -2.90 -26.00
N PHE A 266 15.79 -3.13 -24.82
CA PHE A 266 16.25 -4.47 -24.45
C PHE A 266 15.10 -5.48 -24.34
N VAL A 267 13.91 -5.06 -23.90
CA VAL A 267 12.75 -5.95 -23.75
C VAL A 267 12.31 -6.49 -25.12
N GLU A 268 12.24 -5.64 -26.14
CA GLU A 268 11.95 -6.09 -27.50
C GLU A 268 13.05 -7.00 -28.06
N LYS A 269 14.32 -6.70 -27.78
CA LYS A 269 15.46 -7.53 -28.21
C LYS A 269 15.40 -8.92 -27.59
N LEU A 270 14.97 -9.04 -26.33
CA LEU A 270 14.72 -10.32 -25.68
C LEU A 270 13.59 -11.07 -26.38
N ALA A 271 12.45 -10.43 -26.62
CA ALA A 271 11.31 -11.05 -27.29
C ALA A 271 11.68 -11.56 -28.71
N LYS A 272 12.40 -10.76 -29.51
CA LYS A 272 12.87 -11.14 -30.86
C LYS A 272 13.84 -12.32 -30.87
N ARG A 273 14.47 -12.63 -29.73
CA ARG A 273 15.44 -13.72 -29.56
C ARG A 273 14.86 -14.89 -28.77
N ASN A 274 13.53 -15.01 -28.70
CA ASN A 274 12.85 -16.04 -27.91
C ASN A 274 13.38 -16.08 -26.45
N PHE A 275 13.64 -14.89 -25.89
CA PHE A 275 14.16 -14.65 -24.54
C PHE A 275 15.55 -15.24 -24.26
N SER A 276 16.30 -15.63 -25.30
CA SER A 276 17.73 -15.92 -25.16
C SER A 276 18.49 -14.63 -24.83
N VAL A 277 19.26 -14.65 -23.74
CA VAL A 277 20.02 -13.49 -23.24
C VAL A 277 21.51 -13.65 -23.59
N PRO A 278 22.03 -12.91 -24.59
CA PRO A 278 23.46 -12.94 -24.87
C PRO A 278 24.28 -12.33 -23.74
N PHE A 279 25.54 -12.75 -23.63
CA PHE A 279 26.45 -12.30 -22.58
C PHE A 279 26.52 -10.77 -22.43
N TYR A 280 26.68 -10.03 -23.54
CA TYR A 280 26.76 -8.58 -23.50
C TYR A 280 25.48 -7.92 -22.96
N LEU A 281 24.32 -8.50 -23.26
CA LEU A 281 23.04 -8.01 -22.79
C LEU A 281 22.88 -8.32 -21.30
N ARG A 282 23.25 -9.52 -20.87
CA ARG A 282 23.26 -9.90 -19.45
C ARG A 282 24.12 -8.95 -18.61
N THR A 283 25.31 -8.59 -19.11
CA THR A 283 26.20 -7.61 -18.44
C THR A 283 25.55 -6.24 -18.36
N PHE A 284 24.93 -5.77 -19.45
CA PHE A 284 24.18 -4.51 -19.45
C PHE A 284 23.05 -4.52 -18.42
N LEU A 285 22.25 -5.59 -18.34
CA LEU A 285 21.14 -5.69 -17.39
C LEU A 285 21.62 -5.67 -15.94
N LYS A 286 22.72 -6.38 -15.62
CA LYS A 286 23.35 -6.30 -14.29
C LYS A 286 23.81 -4.88 -13.94
N LEU A 287 24.33 -4.12 -14.89
CA LEU A 287 24.72 -2.73 -14.68
C LEU A 287 23.52 -1.80 -14.53
N TYR A 288 22.45 -2.03 -15.30
CA TYR A 288 21.20 -1.29 -15.20
C TYR A 288 20.56 -1.43 -13.81
N LEU A 289 20.50 -2.66 -13.28
CA LEU A 289 19.98 -2.98 -11.96
C LEU A 289 20.83 -2.40 -10.81
N LYS A 290 22.14 -2.24 -11.00
CA LYS A 290 22.99 -1.58 -9.98
C LYS A 290 22.78 -0.07 -9.89
N ARG A 291 22.19 0.54 -10.91
CA ARG A 291 21.99 2.00 -11.01
C ARG A 291 20.56 2.44 -10.67
N ASN A 292 19.63 1.51 -10.50
CA ASN A 292 18.19 1.77 -10.33
C ASN A 292 17.61 0.95 -9.18
#